data_AF-A0A2N3WYN0-F1
#
_entry.id   AF-A0A2N3WYN0-F1
#
_cell.length_a   1.000
_cell.length_b   1.000
_cell.length_c   1.000
_cell.angle_alpha   90.00
_cell.angle_beta   90.00
_cell.angle_gamma   90.00
#
_symmetry.space_group_name_H-M   'P 1'
#
loop_
_entity.id
_entity.type
_entity.pdbx_description
1 polymer ?
#
loop_
_entity_poly.entity_id
_entity_poly.type
_entity_poly.pdbx_seq_one_letter_code
_entity_poly.pdbx_strand_id
1 'polypeptide(L)'
;MEMTESNAVVGARLLADDIANALGYEVQIDAKTDDRLGGETTTSSIGIRVPELGIEMGYRPAAGVAPESVACQLASHIQDDILSKTGMIWPEDQGRGDQPLVPGDAGWYRESEPGVVVPYGQASAAHRPDSSLDAVVRWWLGYWFVGVIADPAGDVWFSEHEFVGDLSAIHAGVRVDYEVGDRFHGQLRKATVVGFAD
;
A
#
# COMPACT_ATOMS: atom_id res chain seq x y z
N MET A 1 8.53 -14.81 -33.67
CA MET A 1 8.56 -15.44 -32.33
C MET A 1 8.01 -14.39 -31.39
N GLU A 2 6.72 -14.48 -31.05
CA GLU A 2 6.13 -13.60 -30.04
C GLU A 2 6.83 -13.91 -28.70
N MET A 3 7.40 -12.89 -28.07
CA MET A 3 7.94 -13.04 -26.72
C MET A 3 6.74 -13.17 -25.79
N THR A 4 6.52 -14.36 -25.22
CA THR A 4 5.59 -14.52 -24.09
C THR A 4 6.05 -13.59 -22.98
N GLU A 5 5.21 -12.64 -22.60
CA GLU A 5 5.51 -11.73 -21.51
C GLU A 5 5.67 -12.51 -20.20
N SER A 6 6.72 -12.21 -19.43
CA SER A 6 6.94 -12.88 -18.14
C SER A 6 5.85 -12.51 -17.14
N ASN A 7 5.39 -13.48 -16.34
CA ASN A 7 4.43 -13.26 -15.25
C ASN A 7 4.83 -12.11 -14.31
N ALA A 8 6.14 -11.87 -14.15
CA ALA A 8 6.65 -10.76 -13.38
C ALA A 8 6.23 -9.39 -13.94
N VAL A 9 6.32 -9.25 -15.27
CA VAL A 9 5.92 -8.01 -15.96
C VAL A 9 4.41 -7.87 -15.94
N VAL A 10 3.68 -8.97 -16.16
CA VAL A 10 2.20 -8.98 -16.06
C VAL A 10 1.77 -8.51 -14.67
N GLY A 11 2.34 -9.07 -13.60
CA GLY A 11 2.02 -8.69 -12.22
C GLY A 11 2.33 -7.22 -11.90
N ALA A 12 3.49 -6.72 -12.33
CA ALA A 12 3.83 -5.31 -12.19
C ALA A 12 2.85 -4.40 -12.96
N ARG A 13 2.38 -4.83 -14.14
CA ARG A 13 1.38 -4.10 -14.93
C ARG A 13 0.03 -4.03 -14.23
N LEU A 14 -0.43 -5.10 -13.57
CA LEU A 14 -1.67 -5.08 -12.82
C LEU A 14 -1.65 -3.97 -11.73
N LEU A 15 -0.56 -3.89 -10.97
CA LEU A 15 -0.40 -2.84 -9.96
C LEU A 15 -0.25 -1.44 -10.58
N ALA A 16 0.49 -1.34 -11.70
CA ALA A 16 0.62 -0.09 -12.43
C ALA A 16 -0.73 0.43 -12.93
N ASP A 17 -1.58 -0.46 -13.44
CA ASP A 17 -2.93 -0.13 -13.89
C ASP A 17 -3.79 0.36 -12.71
N ASP A 18 -3.70 -0.26 -11.53
CA ASP A 18 -4.41 0.20 -10.33
C ASP A 18 -4.01 1.63 -9.93
N ILE A 19 -2.70 1.92 -9.91
CA ILE A 19 -2.17 3.25 -9.56
C ILE A 19 -2.57 4.28 -10.62
N ALA A 20 -2.38 3.97 -11.90
CA ALA A 20 -2.68 4.89 -12.99
C ALA A 20 -4.18 5.19 -13.07
N ASN A 21 -5.03 4.18 -12.92
CA ASN A 21 -6.48 4.35 -13.01
C ASN A 21 -7.06 5.08 -11.80
N ALA A 22 -6.58 4.80 -10.59
CA ALA A 22 -7.11 5.41 -9.37
C ALA A 22 -6.54 6.81 -9.09
N LEU A 23 -5.25 7.02 -9.37
CA LEU A 23 -4.52 8.22 -8.93
C LEU A 23 -4.00 9.07 -10.10
N GLY A 24 -4.02 8.54 -11.34
CA GLY A 24 -3.57 9.27 -12.53
C GLY A 24 -2.06 9.42 -12.65
N TYR A 25 -1.27 8.69 -11.86
CA TYR A 25 0.19 8.73 -11.94
C TYR A 25 0.74 7.82 -13.04
N GLU A 26 1.81 8.27 -13.68
CA GLU A 26 2.58 7.41 -14.57
C GLU A 26 3.37 6.39 -13.74
N VAL A 27 3.39 5.15 -14.21
CA VAL A 27 4.15 4.07 -13.57
C VAL A 27 5.13 3.48 -14.57
N GLN A 28 6.41 3.48 -14.20
CA GLN A 28 7.48 2.89 -15.00
C GLN A 28 7.78 1.48 -14.50
N ILE A 29 7.90 0.55 -15.43
CA ILE A 29 8.22 -0.86 -15.14
C ILE A 29 9.55 -1.21 -15.80
N ASP A 30 10.52 -1.63 -14.99
CA ASP A 30 11.84 -2.05 -15.45
C ASP A 30 12.01 -3.56 -15.29
N ALA A 31 11.98 -4.28 -16.40
CA ALA A 31 12.28 -5.71 -16.41
C ALA A 31 13.72 -5.92 -16.86
N LYS A 32 14.55 -6.53 -16.00
CA LYS A 32 15.91 -6.97 -16.37
C LYS A 32 15.96 -8.49 -16.35
N THR A 33 16.32 -9.09 -17.47
CA THR A 33 16.64 -10.51 -17.57
C THR A 33 18.08 -10.73 -17.15
N ASP A 34 18.33 -11.65 -16.21
CA ASP A 34 19.71 -12.07 -15.91
C ASP A 34 20.14 -13.14 -16.91
N ASP A 35 20.70 -12.69 -18.03
CA ASP A 35 21.15 -13.56 -19.13
C ASP A 35 22.39 -14.40 -18.77
N ARG A 36 23.01 -14.19 -17.61
CA ARG A 36 24.27 -14.85 -17.21
C ARG A 36 24.09 -16.31 -16.80
N LEU A 37 22.86 -16.80 -16.61
CA LEU A 37 22.58 -18.14 -16.11
C LEU A 37 22.23 -19.18 -17.19
N GLY A 38 22.18 -18.81 -18.48
CA GLY A 38 22.28 -19.75 -19.61
C GLY A 38 21.44 -21.04 -19.52
N GLY A 39 20.25 -20.98 -18.95
CA GLY A 39 19.38 -22.13 -18.69
C GLY A 39 17.93 -21.70 -18.49
N GLU A 40 17.00 -22.66 -18.60
CA GLU A 40 15.54 -22.49 -18.64
C GLU A 40 14.90 -21.78 -17.42
N THR A 41 15.69 -21.33 -16.45
CA THR A 41 15.24 -20.56 -15.27
C THR A 41 15.84 -19.16 -15.26
N THR A 42 15.33 -18.27 -16.11
CA THR A 42 15.60 -16.84 -16.07
C THR A 42 14.88 -16.21 -14.86
N THR A 43 15.56 -15.95 -13.75
CA THR A 43 14.98 -15.11 -12.69
C THR A 43 15.12 -13.64 -13.09
N SER A 44 14.09 -13.09 -13.73
CA SER A 44 14.01 -11.68 -14.06
C SER A 44 13.84 -10.85 -12.78
N SER A 45 14.63 -9.78 -12.60
CA SER A 45 14.26 -8.75 -11.61
C SER A 45 13.25 -7.80 -12.24
N ILE A 46 12.25 -7.42 -11.46
CA ILE A 46 11.22 -6.45 -11.86
C ILE A 46 11.30 -5.24 -10.94
N GLY A 47 11.30 -4.04 -11.52
CA GLY A 47 11.22 -2.78 -10.80
C GLY A 47 9.95 -2.03 -11.15
N ILE A 48 9.35 -1.36 -10.17
CA ILE A 48 8.25 -0.42 -10.35
C ILE A 48 8.67 0.95 -9.81
N ARG A 49 8.38 2.00 -10.55
CA ARG A 49 8.68 3.38 -10.16
C ARG A 49 7.47 4.28 -10.40
N VAL A 50 7.17 5.14 -9.44
CA VAL A 50 6.18 6.22 -9.55
C VAL A 50 6.93 7.55 -9.39
N PRO A 51 7.45 8.14 -10.48
CA PRO A 51 8.40 9.26 -10.42
C PRO A 51 7.85 10.47 -9.68
N GLU A 52 6.58 10.80 -9.86
CA GLU A 52 5.89 11.94 -9.25
C GLU A 52 5.85 11.85 -7.72
N LEU A 53 5.87 10.62 -7.19
CA LEU A 53 5.90 10.36 -5.75
C LEU A 53 7.33 10.05 -5.25
N GLY A 54 8.30 9.90 -6.15
CA GLY A 54 9.65 9.43 -5.81
C GLY A 54 9.64 8.04 -5.17
N ILE A 55 8.73 7.16 -5.59
CA ILE A 55 8.62 5.78 -5.12
C ILE A 55 9.35 4.86 -6.11
N GLU A 56 10.19 3.98 -5.59
CA GLU A 56 10.88 2.95 -6.35
C GLU A 56 10.94 1.66 -5.54
N MET A 57 10.55 0.54 -6.15
CA MET A 57 10.66 -0.77 -5.53
C MET A 57 11.17 -1.79 -6.55
N GLY A 58 12.15 -2.58 -6.14
CA GLY A 58 12.71 -3.69 -6.92
C GLY A 58 12.40 -5.03 -6.26
N TYR A 59 11.96 -5.99 -7.05
CA TYR A 59 11.62 -7.34 -6.60
C TYR A 59 12.25 -8.40 -7.51
N ARG A 60 12.68 -9.51 -6.91
CA ARG A 60 13.21 -10.67 -7.64
C ARG A 60 12.26 -11.86 -7.45
N PRO A 61 11.28 -12.05 -8.34
CA PRO A 61 10.36 -13.18 -8.27
C PRO A 61 11.05 -14.53 -8.40
N ALA A 62 10.50 -15.53 -7.72
CA ALA A 62 10.83 -16.94 -7.97
C ALA A 62 10.32 -17.36 -9.36
N ALA A 63 10.97 -18.35 -9.97
CA ALA A 63 10.53 -18.89 -11.25
C ALA A 63 9.10 -19.48 -11.14
N GLY A 64 8.25 -19.21 -12.14
CA GLY A 64 6.88 -19.73 -12.18
C GLY A 64 5.89 -19.06 -11.22
N VAL A 65 6.28 -17.97 -10.55
CA VAL A 65 5.36 -17.21 -9.69
C VAL A 65 4.15 -16.69 -10.48
N ALA A 66 2.98 -16.67 -9.84
CA ALA A 66 1.77 -16.09 -10.42
C ALA A 66 1.88 -14.56 -10.52
N PRO A 67 1.33 -13.92 -11.57
CA PRO A 67 1.29 -12.46 -11.69
C PRO A 67 0.72 -11.76 -10.45
N GLU A 68 -0.34 -12.31 -9.86
CA GLU A 68 -1.03 -11.76 -8.69
C GLU A 68 -0.12 -11.76 -7.45
N SER A 69 0.69 -12.80 -7.28
CA SER A 69 1.68 -12.84 -6.20
C SER A 69 2.78 -11.79 -6.40
N VAL A 70 3.15 -11.49 -7.66
CA VAL A 70 4.10 -10.39 -7.95
C VAL A 70 3.46 -9.04 -7.64
N ALA A 71 2.21 -8.82 -8.06
CA ALA A 71 1.45 -7.62 -7.76
C ALA A 71 1.31 -7.40 -6.24
N CYS A 72 0.94 -8.46 -5.50
CA CYS A 72 0.85 -8.44 -4.04
C CYS A 72 2.16 -8.03 -3.38
N GLN A 73 3.28 -8.62 -3.79
CA GLN A 73 4.59 -8.27 -3.23
C GLN A 73 4.95 -6.81 -3.50
N LEU A 74 4.78 -6.33 -4.73
CA LEU A 74 5.06 -4.93 -5.05
C LEU A 74 4.12 -3.98 -4.29
N ALA A 75 2.81 -4.26 -4.28
CA ALA A 75 1.78 -3.48 -3.62
C ALA A 75 2.06 -3.34 -2.13
N SER A 76 2.39 -4.45 -1.46
CA SER A 76 2.68 -4.46 -0.03
C SER A 76 3.83 -3.51 0.31
N HIS A 77 4.86 -3.40 -0.52
CA HIS A 77 6.01 -2.55 -0.22
C HIS A 77 5.80 -1.06 -0.52
N ILE A 78 4.85 -0.72 -1.40
CA ILE A 78 4.66 0.68 -1.83
C ILE A 78 3.37 1.30 -1.31
N GLN A 79 2.46 0.53 -0.73
CA GLN A 79 1.13 1.03 -0.34
C GLN A 79 1.24 2.15 0.71
N ASP A 80 2.00 1.96 1.79
CA ASP A 80 2.20 2.98 2.81
C ASP A 80 2.87 4.24 2.25
N ASP A 81 3.82 4.10 1.33
CA ASP A 81 4.43 5.24 0.64
C ASP A 81 3.39 5.99 -0.22
N ILE A 82 2.54 5.29 -0.96
CA ILE A 82 1.47 5.92 -1.75
C ILE A 82 0.49 6.64 -0.84
N LEU A 83 -0.01 5.98 0.22
CA LEU A 83 -0.94 6.57 1.18
C LEU A 83 -0.33 7.82 1.82
N SER A 84 0.92 7.72 2.30
CA SER A 84 1.58 8.81 3.02
C SER A 84 2.02 9.97 2.12
N LYS A 85 2.34 9.74 0.84
CA LYS A 85 2.74 10.80 -0.09
C LYS A 85 1.57 11.45 -0.81
N THR A 86 0.47 10.74 -0.99
CA THR A 86 -0.74 11.28 -1.65
C THR A 86 -1.74 11.84 -0.64
N GLY A 87 -1.79 11.28 0.58
CA GLY A 87 -2.82 11.61 1.58
C GLY A 87 -4.22 11.18 1.14
N MET A 88 -4.31 10.38 0.08
CA MET A 88 -5.55 9.79 -0.41
C MET A 88 -5.70 8.42 0.23
N ILE A 89 -6.94 7.94 0.32
CA ILE A 89 -7.22 6.55 0.65
C ILE A 89 -7.15 5.75 -0.64
N TRP A 90 -6.23 4.78 -0.67
CA TRP A 90 -6.03 3.91 -1.81
C TRP A 90 -5.45 2.53 -1.42
N PRO A 91 -5.94 1.44 -2.03
CA PRO A 91 -7.16 1.40 -2.84
C PRO A 91 -8.42 1.65 -2.02
N GLU A 92 -9.36 2.36 -2.61
CA GLU A 92 -10.64 2.68 -2.00
C GLU A 92 -11.56 1.45 -1.94
N ASP A 93 -12.34 1.34 -0.86
CA ASP A 93 -13.29 0.25 -0.61
C ASP A 93 -14.75 0.68 -0.89
N GLN A 94 -15.01 1.20 -2.10
CA GLN A 94 -16.34 1.53 -2.62
C GLN A 94 -17.25 2.31 -1.66
N GLY A 95 -16.71 3.32 -0.99
CA GLY A 95 -17.41 4.25 -0.11
C GLY A 95 -17.55 3.77 1.34
N ARG A 96 -16.84 2.71 1.74
CA ARG A 96 -16.93 2.14 3.10
C ARG A 96 -16.04 2.80 4.14
N GLY A 97 -15.61 4.02 3.89
CA GLY A 97 -14.80 4.83 4.79
C GLY A 97 -13.34 4.84 4.38
N ASP A 98 -12.48 5.16 5.35
CA ASP A 98 -11.10 5.52 5.07
C ASP A 98 -10.08 4.40 5.28
N GLN A 99 -10.53 3.20 5.65
CA GLN A 99 -9.67 2.02 5.64
C GLN A 99 -9.42 1.60 4.18
N PRO A 100 -8.17 1.64 3.69
CA PRO A 100 -7.86 1.13 2.36
C PRO A 100 -7.99 -0.40 2.32
N LEU A 101 -8.25 -0.94 1.13
CA LEU A 101 -8.06 -2.36 0.88
C LEU A 101 -6.57 -2.72 1.06
N VAL A 102 -6.28 -3.91 1.54
CA VAL A 102 -4.90 -4.38 1.76
C VAL A 102 -4.52 -5.43 0.72
N PRO A 103 -3.23 -5.53 0.34
CA PRO A 103 -2.79 -6.50 -0.64
C PRO A 103 -2.86 -7.93 -0.09
N GLY A 104 -3.35 -8.86 -0.90
CA GLY A 104 -3.35 -10.30 -0.62
C GLY A 104 -3.13 -11.11 -1.88
N ASP A 105 -2.90 -12.41 -1.72
CA ASP A 105 -2.47 -13.30 -2.83
C ASP A 105 -3.45 -13.35 -4.01
N ALA A 106 -4.74 -13.11 -3.77
CA ALA A 106 -5.80 -13.12 -4.79
C ALA A 106 -6.19 -11.72 -5.30
N GLY A 107 -5.63 -10.65 -4.74
CA GLY A 107 -6.05 -9.27 -5.00
C GLY A 107 -6.05 -8.41 -3.74
N TRP A 108 -6.56 -7.19 -3.87
CA TRP A 108 -6.84 -6.29 -2.77
C TRP A 108 -8.04 -6.80 -1.96
N TYR A 109 -7.89 -7.04 -0.66
CA TYR A 109 -8.97 -7.54 0.18
C TYR A 109 -9.31 -6.60 1.32
N ARG A 110 -10.54 -6.75 1.82
CA ARG A 110 -11.01 -6.06 3.02
C ARG A 110 -10.60 -6.87 4.25
N GLU A 111 -9.75 -6.33 5.13
CA GLU A 111 -9.30 -7.06 6.33
C GLU A 111 -10.46 -7.51 7.23
N SER A 112 -11.49 -6.68 7.37
CA SER A 112 -12.68 -6.99 8.16
C SER A 112 -13.65 -7.97 7.50
N GLU A 113 -13.52 -8.21 6.18
CA GLU A 113 -14.37 -9.14 5.43
C GLU A 113 -13.56 -9.86 4.35
N PRO A 114 -12.79 -10.91 4.72
CA PRO A 114 -11.84 -11.56 3.80
C PRO A 114 -12.46 -12.19 2.54
N GLY A 115 -13.79 -12.31 2.47
CA GLY A 115 -14.51 -12.77 1.27
C GLY A 115 -14.63 -11.69 0.18
N VAL A 116 -14.32 -10.43 0.48
CA VAL A 116 -14.34 -9.33 -0.48
C VAL A 116 -12.94 -9.11 -1.03
N VAL A 117 -12.77 -9.40 -2.31
CA VAL A 117 -11.50 -9.26 -3.04
C VAL A 117 -11.75 -8.49 -4.33
N VAL A 118 -10.95 -7.45 -4.55
CA VAL A 118 -10.82 -6.74 -5.82
C VAL A 118 -9.55 -7.24 -6.50
N PRO A 119 -9.64 -7.88 -7.68
CA PRO A 119 -8.45 -8.35 -8.39
C PRO A 119 -7.49 -7.19 -8.68
N TYR A 120 -6.18 -7.46 -8.67
CA TYR A 120 -5.19 -6.49 -9.15
C TYR A 120 -5.49 -6.09 -10.59
N GLY A 121 -5.23 -4.82 -10.93
CA GLY A 121 -5.59 -4.20 -12.21
C GLY A 121 -7.05 -3.75 -12.32
N GLN A 122 -7.85 -3.91 -11.26
CA GLN A 122 -9.26 -3.48 -11.22
C GLN A 122 -9.57 -2.48 -10.10
N ALA A 123 -8.59 -2.13 -9.28
CA ALA A 123 -8.74 -1.13 -8.23
C ALA A 123 -8.55 0.28 -8.82
N SER A 124 -9.66 0.87 -9.28
CA SER A 124 -9.65 2.12 -10.05
C SER A 124 -10.08 3.35 -9.26
N ALA A 125 -10.13 3.29 -7.93
CA ALA A 125 -10.66 4.36 -7.11
C ALA A 125 -9.72 4.74 -5.96
N ALA A 126 -9.68 6.04 -5.69
CA ALA A 126 -9.08 6.66 -4.53
C ALA A 126 -9.97 7.83 -4.11
N HIS A 127 -10.04 8.12 -2.81
CA HIS A 127 -10.79 9.27 -2.31
C HIS A 127 -10.01 10.08 -1.28
N ARG A 128 -10.45 11.32 -1.06
CA ARG A 128 -9.91 12.14 0.01
C ARG A 128 -10.50 11.68 1.34
N PRO A 129 -9.68 11.55 2.40
CA PRO A 129 -10.17 11.20 3.73
C PRO A 129 -11.26 12.13 4.25
N ASP A 130 -12.11 11.63 5.15
CA ASP A 130 -13.07 12.45 5.88
C ASP A 130 -12.33 13.40 6.84
N SER A 131 -12.37 14.69 6.53
CA SER A 131 -11.72 15.74 7.32
C SER A 131 -12.46 16.12 8.61
N SER A 132 -13.63 15.52 8.87
CA SER A 132 -14.40 15.76 10.10
C SER A 132 -13.99 14.84 11.25
N LEU A 133 -13.23 13.78 10.95
CA LEU A 133 -12.71 12.86 11.95
C LEU A 133 -11.56 13.50 12.75
N ASP A 134 -11.52 13.19 14.04
CA ASP A 134 -10.52 13.71 14.97
C ASP A 134 -10.20 12.64 16.03
N ALA A 135 -8.90 12.47 16.30
CA ALA A 135 -8.36 11.58 17.33
C ALA A 135 -8.88 10.14 17.23
N VAL A 136 -9.05 9.66 15.99
CA VAL A 136 -9.39 8.27 15.69
C VAL A 136 -8.35 7.69 14.73
N VAL A 137 -8.05 6.41 14.88
CA VAL A 137 -7.31 5.65 13.87
C VAL A 137 -8.13 5.69 12.59
N ARG A 138 -7.66 6.41 11.58
CA ARG A 138 -8.30 6.51 10.27
C ARG A 138 -8.19 5.18 9.53
N TRP A 139 -6.97 4.64 9.51
CA TRP A 139 -6.67 3.35 8.95
C TRP A 139 -5.47 2.73 9.66
N TRP A 140 -5.42 1.40 9.59
CA TRP A 140 -4.35 0.58 10.11
C TRP A 140 -4.01 -0.50 9.08
N LEU A 141 -2.73 -0.68 8.77
CA LEU A 141 -2.22 -1.74 7.91
C LEU A 141 -1.59 -2.82 8.80
N GLY A 142 -2.39 -3.80 9.20
CA GLY A 142 -1.99 -4.78 10.22
C GLY A 142 -0.75 -5.59 9.88
N TYR A 143 -0.53 -5.89 8.60
CA TYR A 143 0.66 -6.61 8.13
C TYR A 143 1.96 -5.82 8.34
N TRP A 144 1.89 -4.49 8.21
CA TRP A 144 3.06 -3.60 8.31
C TRP A 144 3.19 -2.90 9.65
N PHE A 145 2.17 -3.04 10.52
CA PHE A 145 2.10 -2.38 11.81
C PHE A 145 2.25 -0.86 11.72
N VAL A 146 1.58 -0.26 10.74
CA VAL A 146 1.56 1.19 10.51
C VAL A 146 0.13 1.69 10.34
N GLY A 147 -0.12 2.92 10.75
CA GLY A 147 -1.44 3.53 10.68
C GLY A 147 -1.40 5.04 10.60
N VAL A 148 -2.59 5.61 10.46
CA VAL A 148 -2.81 7.05 10.50
C VAL A 148 -3.93 7.39 11.44
N ILE A 149 -3.74 8.49 12.18
CA ILE A 149 -4.73 9.13 13.03
C ILE A 149 -5.33 10.30 12.24
N ALA A 150 -6.65 10.38 12.24
CA ALA A 150 -7.37 11.54 11.72
C ALA A 150 -7.12 12.75 12.63
N ASP A 151 -6.66 13.85 12.04
CA ASP A 151 -6.45 15.12 12.74
C ASP A 151 -6.88 16.29 11.82
N PRO A 152 -7.78 17.19 12.26
CA PRO A 152 -8.20 18.36 11.47
C PRO A 152 -7.07 19.29 11.03
N ALA A 153 -5.94 19.30 11.75
CA ALA A 153 -4.73 20.05 11.39
C ALA A 153 -3.80 19.29 10.42
N GLY A 154 -4.17 18.06 10.03
CA GLY A 154 -3.47 17.21 9.06
C GLY A 154 -3.14 15.85 9.64
N ASP A 155 -3.57 14.78 8.98
CA ASP A 155 -3.39 13.40 9.41
C ASP A 155 -1.98 13.05 9.93
N VAL A 156 -1.95 12.17 10.95
CA VAL A 156 -0.75 11.83 11.71
C VAL A 156 -0.41 10.36 11.56
N TRP A 157 0.73 10.06 10.94
CA TRP A 157 1.26 8.72 10.78
C TRP A 157 1.92 8.20 12.06
N PHE A 158 1.78 6.91 12.32
CA PHE A 158 2.46 6.19 13.40
C PHE A 158 2.75 4.73 13.03
N SER A 159 3.71 4.12 13.72
CA SER A 159 3.97 2.68 13.67
C SER A 159 3.78 2.03 15.04
N GLU A 160 3.90 0.71 15.10
CA GLU A 160 3.97 -0.03 16.37
C GLU A 160 4.99 0.53 17.36
N HIS A 161 6.07 1.15 16.90
CA HIS A 161 7.10 1.70 17.79
C HIS A 161 6.65 2.93 18.55
N GLU A 162 5.65 3.66 18.05
CA GLU A 162 5.06 4.81 18.73
C GLU A 162 3.81 4.42 19.54
N PHE A 163 3.27 3.21 19.35
CA PHE A 163 2.04 2.77 20.01
C PHE A 163 2.29 2.12 21.38
N VAL A 164 1.52 2.54 22.38
CA VAL A 164 1.54 2.02 23.74
C VAL A 164 0.20 1.34 24.03
N GLY A 165 0.19 0.00 23.98
CA GLY A 165 -1.02 -0.79 24.24
C GLY A 165 -1.01 -2.14 23.53
N ASP A 166 -2.17 -2.78 23.50
CA ASP A 166 -2.38 -4.03 22.76
C ASP A 166 -2.65 -3.73 21.27
N LEU A 167 -1.65 -3.99 20.43
CA LEU A 167 -1.75 -3.82 18.97
C LEU A 167 -2.86 -4.69 18.34
N SER A 168 -3.32 -5.76 18.98
CA SER A 168 -4.40 -6.58 18.42
C SER A 168 -5.77 -5.90 18.48
N ALA A 169 -5.91 -4.86 19.31
CA ALA A 169 -7.14 -4.09 19.46
C ALA A 169 -7.20 -2.86 18.53
N ILE A 170 -6.14 -2.58 17.76
CA ILE A 170 -6.12 -1.42 16.88
C ILE A 170 -6.83 -1.71 15.55
N HIS A 171 -7.75 -0.82 15.17
CA HIS A 171 -8.43 -0.86 13.88
C HIS A 171 -8.98 0.53 13.54
N ALA A 172 -9.39 0.72 12.29
CA ALA A 172 -10.05 1.96 11.88
C ALA A 172 -11.26 2.30 12.78
N GLY A 173 -11.38 3.57 13.17
CA GLY A 173 -12.42 4.11 14.04
C GLY A 173 -12.11 4.10 15.54
N VAL A 174 -11.04 3.42 15.99
CA VAL A 174 -10.66 3.43 17.41
C VAL A 174 -10.18 4.81 17.83
N ARG A 175 -10.66 5.33 18.97
CA ARG A 175 -10.19 6.59 19.56
C ARG A 175 -8.82 6.42 20.19
N VAL A 176 -7.96 7.41 20.00
CA VAL A 176 -6.59 7.41 20.51
C VAL A 176 -6.20 8.77 21.06
N ASP A 177 -5.36 8.75 22.09
CA ASP A 177 -4.59 9.91 22.52
C ASP A 177 -3.20 9.85 21.87
N TYR A 178 -2.68 11.00 21.43
CA TYR A 178 -1.41 11.05 20.70
C TYR A 178 -0.70 12.39 20.87
N GLU A 179 0.62 12.35 20.67
CA GLU A 179 1.45 13.54 20.55
C GLU A 179 2.10 13.58 19.16
N VAL A 180 2.21 14.78 18.59
CA VAL A 180 2.79 15.01 17.27
C VAL A 180 4.19 15.61 17.43
N GLY A 181 5.18 15.01 16.78
CA GLY A 181 6.54 15.54 16.73
C GLY A 181 6.81 16.39 15.48
N ASP A 182 8.07 16.81 15.31
CA ASP A 182 8.50 17.65 14.18
C ASP A 182 8.86 16.84 12.91
N ARG A 183 8.64 15.52 12.93
CA ARG A 183 8.97 14.63 11.80
C ARG A 183 7.76 14.40 10.90
N PHE A 184 8.04 13.98 9.68
CA PHE A 184 7.04 13.65 8.66
C PHE A 184 7.32 12.27 8.07
N HIS A 185 6.26 11.60 7.64
CA HIS A 185 6.29 10.41 6.80
C HIS A 185 5.49 10.69 5.53
N GLY A 186 6.17 10.77 4.38
CA GLY A 186 5.58 11.40 3.19
C GLY A 186 5.19 12.85 3.50
N GLN A 187 3.91 13.18 3.33
CA GLN A 187 3.36 14.49 3.72
C GLN A 187 2.66 14.48 5.09
N LEU A 188 2.55 13.31 5.72
CA LEU A 188 1.86 13.14 6.99
C LEU A 188 2.77 13.55 8.15
N ARG A 189 2.19 14.20 9.16
CA ARG A 189 2.91 14.49 10.40
C ARG A 189 3.17 13.18 11.13
N LYS A 190 4.24 13.05 11.90
CA LYS A 190 4.57 11.80 12.61
C LYS A 190 4.31 11.92 14.11
N ALA A 191 3.61 10.94 14.67
CA ALA A 191 3.41 10.82 16.10
C ALA A 191 4.73 10.53 16.84
N THR A 192 4.80 10.93 18.11
CA THR A 192 5.88 10.52 19.04
C THR A 192 5.40 9.50 20.06
N VAL A 193 4.11 9.51 20.38
CA VAL A 193 3.42 8.52 21.20
C VAL A 193 1.97 8.43 20.75
N VAL A 194 1.41 7.23 20.78
CA VAL A 194 0.00 6.93 20.53
C VAL A 194 -0.46 5.91 21.57
N GLY A 195 -1.65 6.08 22.14
CA GLY A 195 -2.27 5.11 23.03
C GLY A 195 -3.78 5.12 22.86
N PHE A 196 -4.46 4.09 23.35
CA PHE A 196 -5.91 4.13 23.43
C PHE A 196 -6.36 5.29 24.33
N ALA A 197 -7.37 6.04 23.86
CA ALA A 197 -8.01 7.04 24.70
C ALA A 197 -8.83 6.34 25.80
N ASP A 198 -8.84 6.94 26.99
CA ASP A 198 -9.63 6.48 28.15
C ASP A 198 -11.15 6.67 27.96
#